data_AF-A0A538CVL4-F1
#
_entry.id   AF-A0A538CVL4-F1
#
_cell.length_a   1.000
_cell.length_b   1.000
_cell.length_c   1.000
_cell.angle_alpha   90.00
_cell.angle_beta   90.00
_cell.angle_gamma   90.00
#
_symmetry.space_group_name_H-M   'P 1'
#
loop_
_entity.id
_entity.type
_entity.pdbx_description
1 polymer ?
#
loop_
_entity_poly.entity_id
_entity_poly.type
_entity_poly.pdbx_seq_one_letter_code
_entity_poly.pdbx_strand_id
1 'polypeptide(L)'
;AVYCVILERGRGVRAGRVVAVNQGSGRTLWSHKLGSRAESSPLVVGNTLYFGTENGTVYALRTRDGSVKWRYRASGAVKGGIAMDYRGRVFFGDYSGHLTSLRASDGHQLWRVSTSGAHYGLSSGQFYATPAVAYGRVYIGNTDGFMYSFASSSGKLAWRTKTGGYVYGSAAVAQVPGGRPTVYFGSYDRRFYALDARSGATRWVRDAHGRVSGGAVVIGDTVWFSTLEQQTRALGARTGMLIWKINRGQFNPVVSDGQRLYLVGHSSLTALEPKRKQPAAKKRHKARKHKARKAKLRHQKRRLAHSAVVCFKRNGKSHCRRRKPYVCFKSNGHTKCHAIRRKHR
;
A
#
# COMPACT_ATOMS: atom_id res chain seq x y z
N ALA A 1 8.04 13.72 -20.59
CA ALA A 1 8.65 12.43 -20.98
C ALA A 1 8.61 11.49 -19.78
N VAL A 2 8.56 10.18 -20.01
CA VAL A 2 8.72 9.15 -18.99
C VAL A 2 10.14 8.63 -19.06
N TYR A 3 10.83 8.53 -17.92
CA TYR A 3 12.21 8.05 -17.85
C TYR A 3 12.22 6.67 -17.19
N CYS A 4 12.83 5.69 -17.87
CA CYS A 4 12.86 4.31 -17.40
C CYS A 4 14.29 3.83 -17.31
N VAL A 5 14.70 3.35 -16.14
CA VAL A 5 15.90 2.54 -15.97
C VAL A 5 15.49 1.09 -16.22
N ILE A 6 16.11 0.44 -17.19
CA ILE A 6 15.75 -0.89 -17.65
C ILE A 6 16.78 -1.89 -17.12
N LEU A 7 16.30 -2.80 -16.29
CA LEU A 7 17.04 -3.98 -15.88
C LEU A 7 16.95 -5.04 -16.97
N GLU A 8 17.97 -5.13 -17.80
CA GLU A 8 18.11 -6.23 -18.76
C GLU A 8 18.56 -7.51 -18.02
N ARG A 9 17.89 -8.64 -18.24
CA ARG A 9 18.20 -9.95 -17.63
C ARG A 9 18.45 -10.99 -18.72
N GLY A 10 19.47 -11.82 -18.53
CA GLY A 10 19.81 -12.91 -19.44
C GLY A 10 21.21 -13.46 -19.15
N ARG A 11 21.50 -14.69 -19.59
CA ARG A 11 22.84 -15.30 -19.43
C ARG A 11 23.85 -14.42 -20.19
N GLY A 12 24.85 -13.88 -19.49
CA GLY A 12 25.87 -13.00 -20.08
C GLY A 12 25.48 -11.52 -20.20
N VAL A 13 24.25 -11.12 -19.86
CA VAL A 13 23.83 -9.70 -19.88
C VAL A 13 24.47 -8.97 -18.69
N ARG A 14 25.45 -8.13 -18.98
CA ARG A 14 26.15 -7.31 -17.97
C ARG A 14 25.85 -5.83 -18.08
N ALA A 15 25.25 -5.39 -19.19
CA ALA A 15 24.89 -3.99 -19.44
C ALA A 15 23.46 -3.69 -18.98
N GLY A 16 23.16 -2.41 -18.82
CA GLY A 16 21.81 -1.90 -18.59
C GLY A 16 21.50 -0.77 -19.55
N ARG A 17 20.32 -0.18 -19.42
CA ARG A 17 19.91 0.93 -20.27
C ARG A 17 19.05 1.90 -19.49
N VAL A 18 19.12 3.17 -19.84
CA VAL A 18 18.13 4.17 -19.46
C VAL A 18 17.53 4.78 -20.71
N VAL A 19 16.21 4.98 -20.71
CA VAL A 19 15.46 5.51 -21.85
C VAL A 19 14.56 6.65 -21.41
N ALA A 20 14.39 7.63 -22.30
CA ALA A 20 13.29 8.58 -22.22
C ALA A 20 12.28 8.25 -23.31
N VAL A 21 11.01 8.25 -22.93
CA VAL A 21 9.88 7.90 -23.80
C VAL A 21 8.88 9.04 -23.80
N ASN A 22 8.29 9.33 -24.95
CA ASN A 22 7.18 10.26 -25.05
C ASN A 22 5.96 9.67 -24.32
N GLN A 23 5.37 10.42 -23.39
CA GLN A 23 4.26 9.93 -22.57
C GLN A 23 2.99 9.62 -23.37
N GLY A 24 2.71 10.37 -24.43
CA GLY A 24 1.50 10.19 -25.24
C GLY A 24 1.68 9.15 -26.34
N SER A 25 2.81 9.19 -27.06
CA SER A 25 3.01 8.32 -28.23
C SER A 25 3.77 7.04 -27.93
N GLY A 26 4.39 6.89 -26.75
CA GLY A 26 5.25 5.75 -26.42
C GLY A 26 6.56 5.67 -27.22
N ARG A 27 6.88 6.69 -28.04
CA ARG A 27 8.11 6.71 -28.84
C ARG A 27 9.32 7.02 -27.98
N THR A 28 10.41 6.27 -28.17
CA THR A 28 11.70 6.59 -27.55
C THR A 28 12.20 7.94 -28.05
N LEU A 29 12.43 8.88 -27.11
CA LEU A 29 13.03 10.19 -27.36
C LEU A 29 14.55 10.08 -27.43
N TRP A 30 15.13 9.34 -26.47
CA TRP A 30 16.55 9.00 -26.45
C TRP A 30 16.78 7.73 -25.63
N SER A 31 17.92 7.09 -25.85
CA SER A 31 18.38 5.94 -25.08
C SER A 31 19.87 6.06 -24.78
N HIS A 32 20.28 5.68 -23.57
CA HIS A 32 21.66 5.66 -23.13
C HIS A 32 22.02 4.25 -22.62
N LYS A 33 23.05 3.65 -23.21
CA LYS A 33 23.59 2.35 -22.79
C LYS A 33 24.45 2.52 -21.53
N LEU A 34 24.22 1.68 -20.54
CA LEU A 34 24.96 1.69 -19.27
C LEU A 34 26.01 0.58 -19.28
N GLY A 35 27.17 0.85 -18.68
CA GLY A 35 28.23 -0.13 -18.50
C GLY A 35 27.93 -1.23 -17.46
N SER A 36 26.75 -1.15 -16.81
CA SER A 36 26.30 -2.12 -15.82
C SER A 36 24.77 -2.16 -15.78
N ARG A 37 24.23 -3.29 -15.36
CA ARG A 37 22.81 -3.45 -15.01
C ARG A 37 22.37 -2.37 -14.00
N ALA A 38 21.12 -1.96 -14.11
CA ALA A 38 20.55 -0.92 -13.27
C ALA A 38 19.10 -1.28 -12.93
N GLU A 39 18.79 -1.30 -11.64
CA GLU A 39 17.43 -1.55 -11.13
C GLU A 39 16.88 -0.38 -10.29
N SER A 40 17.71 0.63 -10.05
CA SER A 40 17.36 1.84 -9.30
C SER A 40 16.24 2.61 -9.99
N SER A 41 15.21 2.97 -9.21
CA SER A 41 14.15 3.84 -9.70
C SER A 41 14.70 5.25 -9.99
N PRO A 42 14.47 5.81 -11.19
CA PRO A 42 15.00 7.11 -11.57
C PRO A 42 14.37 8.25 -10.77
N LEU A 43 15.19 9.17 -10.26
CA LEU A 43 14.76 10.45 -9.70
C LEU A 43 14.94 11.56 -10.74
N VAL A 44 13.88 12.27 -11.08
CA VAL A 44 13.94 13.43 -11.99
C VAL A 44 13.69 14.71 -11.19
N VAL A 45 14.66 15.63 -11.23
CA VAL A 45 14.54 16.97 -10.62
C VAL A 45 14.98 18.02 -11.64
N GLY A 46 14.04 18.84 -12.08
CA GLY A 46 14.26 19.83 -13.14
C GLY A 46 14.82 19.16 -14.40
N ASN A 47 16.01 19.59 -14.82
CA ASN A 47 16.67 19.12 -16.04
C ASN A 47 17.66 17.97 -15.81
N THR A 48 17.60 17.30 -14.65
CA THR A 48 18.53 16.22 -14.30
C THR A 48 17.81 14.96 -13.86
N LEU A 49 18.32 13.82 -14.34
CA LEU A 49 17.90 12.48 -14.01
C LEU A 49 18.99 11.78 -13.19
N TYR A 50 18.66 11.25 -12.02
CA TYR A 50 19.57 10.57 -11.10
C TYR A 50 19.18 9.10 -10.89
N PHE A 51 20.15 8.19 -10.92
CA PHE A 51 19.94 6.76 -10.63
C PHE A 51 21.26 6.04 -10.34
N GLY A 52 21.18 4.87 -9.70
CA GLY A 52 22.30 3.98 -9.43
C GLY A 52 22.34 2.73 -10.30
N THR A 53 23.51 2.08 -10.35
CA THR A 53 23.73 0.81 -11.06
C THR A 53 24.30 -0.28 -10.15
N GLU A 54 24.21 -1.54 -10.58
CA GLU A 54 24.68 -2.71 -9.83
C GLU A 54 26.20 -2.72 -9.65
N ASN A 55 26.97 -2.15 -10.58
CA ASN A 55 28.40 -2.00 -10.35
C ASN A 55 28.71 -0.91 -9.32
N GLY A 56 27.76 -0.04 -8.93
CA GLY A 56 27.96 1.05 -7.97
C GLY A 56 28.28 2.41 -8.60
N THR A 57 27.89 2.62 -9.86
CA THR A 57 27.96 3.95 -10.49
C THR A 57 26.66 4.69 -10.23
N VAL A 58 26.74 5.92 -9.71
CA VAL A 58 25.60 6.84 -9.64
C VAL A 58 25.73 7.82 -10.80
N TYR A 59 24.66 7.95 -11.58
CA TYR A 59 24.60 8.83 -12.74
C TYR A 59 23.78 10.07 -12.44
N ALA A 60 24.19 11.20 -13.00
CA ALA A 60 23.33 12.34 -13.29
C ALA A 60 23.34 12.59 -14.79
N LEU A 61 22.18 12.50 -15.44
CA LEU A 61 22.02 12.72 -16.88
C LEU A 61 21.15 13.94 -17.15
N ARG A 62 21.35 14.62 -18.29
CA ARG A 62 20.41 15.64 -18.77
C ARG A 62 19.12 14.97 -19.24
N THR A 63 17.98 15.46 -18.80
CA THR A 63 16.66 14.94 -19.16
C THR A 63 16.32 15.12 -20.65
N ARG A 64 16.93 16.12 -21.30
CA ARG A 64 16.70 16.49 -22.70
C ARG A 64 17.26 15.46 -23.69
N ASP A 65 18.49 15.00 -23.47
CA ASP A 65 19.26 14.21 -24.45
C ASP A 65 19.96 12.98 -23.86
N GLY A 66 19.84 12.74 -22.55
CA GLY A 66 20.49 11.61 -21.88
C GLY A 66 22.01 11.74 -21.75
N SER A 67 22.59 12.91 -22.06
CA SER A 67 24.02 13.15 -21.88
C SER A 67 24.40 13.17 -20.40
N VAL A 68 25.58 12.65 -20.08
CA VAL A 68 26.09 12.61 -18.71
C VAL A 68 26.45 14.02 -18.25
N LYS A 69 25.91 14.43 -17.10
CA LYS A 69 26.36 15.62 -16.36
C LYS A 69 27.54 15.27 -15.46
N TRP A 70 27.39 14.21 -14.67
CA TRP A 70 28.45 13.68 -13.82
C TRP A 70 28.19 12.22 -13.49
N ARG A 71 29.24 11.55 -12.99
CA ARG A 71 29.19 10.19 -12.45
C ARG A 71 29.90 10.17 -11.10
N TYR A 72 29.45 9.28 -10.23
CA TYR A 72 30.09 9.02 -8.94
C TYR A 72 30.26 7.51 -8.73
N ARG A 73 31.39 7.10 -8.13
CA ARG A 73 31.71 5.71 -7.84
C ARG A 73 31.46 5.40 -6.37
N ALA A 74 30.37 4.69 -6.07
CA ALA A 74 30.07 4.16 -4.74
C ALA A 74 30.91 2.91 -4.44
N SER A 75 30.99 2.52 -3.17
CA SER A 75 31.73 1.34 -2.73
C SER A 75 31.05 0.03 -3.13
N GLY A 76 29.72 0.05 -3.24
CA GLY A 76 28.91 -1.12 -3.55
C GLY A 76 27.79 -0.85 -4.56
N ALA A 77 27.01 -1.88 -4.86
CA ALA A 77 25.85 -1.77 -5.76
C ALA A 77 24.83 -0.75 -5.22
N VAL A 78 24.37 0.15 -6.09
CA VAL A 78 23.32 1.13 -5.76
C VAL A 78 22.03 0.68 -6.40
N LYS A 79 21.22 -0.04 -5.62
CA LYS A 79 20.01 -0.72 -6.09
C LYS A 79 18.72 0.02 -5.72
N GLY A 80 18.73 0.71 -4.59
CA GLY A 80 17.66 1.64 -4.21
C GLY A 80 17.62 2.87 -5.12
N GLY A 81 16.52 3.62 -5.02
CA GLY A 81 16.40 4.92 -5.66
C GLY A 81 17.29 5.99 -5.00
N ILE A 82 17.45 7.11 -5.70
CA ILE A 82 18.08 8.32 -5.17
C ILE A 82 16.98 9.21 -4.57
N ALA A 83 17.25 9.83 -3.43
CA ALA A 83 16.38 10.87 -2.85
C ALA A 83 17.10 12.21 -2.81
N MET A 84 16.37 13.33 -2.80
CA MET A 84 16.95 14.67 -2.74
C MET A 84 16.25 15.53 -1.67
N ASP A 85 17.00 16.36 -0.96
CA ASP A 85 16.44 17.41 -0.11
C ASP A 85 16.22 18.73 -0.87
N TYR A 86 15.55 19.69 -0.22
CA TYR A 86 15.29 21.02 -0.79
C TYR A 86 16.55 21.87 -0.99
N ARG A 87 17.72 21.44 -0.48
CA ARG A 87 19.00 22.16 -0.61
C ARG A 87 19.88 21.59 -1.72
N GLY A 88 19.33 20.71 -2.57
CA GLY A 88 20.07 20.12 -3.69
C GLY A 88 21.11 19.10 -3.24
N ARG A 89 20.86 18.37 -2.15
CA ARG A 89 21.68 17.23 -1.73
C ARG A 89 20.96 15.95 -2.09
N VAL A 90 21.65 15.07 -2.81
CA VAL A 90 21.14 13.73 -3.12
C VAL A 90 21.66 12.71 -2.12
N PHE A 91 20.88 11.68 -1.86
CA PHE A 91 21.17 10.63 -0.88
C PHE A 91 20.88 9.26 -1.48
N PHE A 92 21.74 8.30 -1.19
CA PHE A 92 21.54 6.90 -1.56
C PHE A 92 22.32 5.97 -0.64
N GLY A 93 21.77 4.77 -0.46
CA GLY A 93 22.46 3.67 0.19
C GLY A 93 23.07 2.71 -0.83
N ASP A 94 24.10 1.98 -0.43
CA ASP A 94 24.70 0.92 -1.23
C ASP A 94 24.86 -0.40 -0.46
N TYR A 95 25.21 -1.45 -1.22
CA TYR A 95 25.38 -2.81 -0.73
C TYR A 95 26.69 -3.05 0.05
N SER A 96 27.55 -2.04 0.16
CA SER A 96 28.69 -2.04 1.08
C SER A 96 28.33 -1.44 2.44
N GLY A 97 27.04 -1.15 2.67
CA GLY A 97 26.55 -0.64 3.95
C GLY A 97 26.82 0.85 4.16
N HIS A 98 27.07 1.61 3.09
CA HIS A 98 27.23 3.05 3.18
C HIS A 98 25.95 3.80 2.81
N LEU A 99 25.68 4.88 3.55
CA LEU A 99 24.78 5.95 3.15
C LEU A 99 25.65 7.14 2.73
N THR A 100 25.46 7.60 1.50
CA THR A 100 26.25 8.69 0.90
C THR A 100 25.35 9.87 0.57
N SER A 101 25.86 11.09 0.79
CA SER A 101 25.28 12.31 0.25
C SER A 101 26.21 12.99 -0.75
N LEU A 102 25.66 13.40 -1.89
CA LEU A 102 26.37 14.17 -2.90
C LEU A 102 25.67 15.51 -3.16
N ARG A 103 26.41 16.51 -3.61
CA ARG A 103 25.83 17.74 -4.15
C ARG A 103 25.25 17.46 -5.53
N ALA A 104 23.99 17.82 -5.75
CA ALA A 104 23.25 17.49 -6.96
C ALA A 104 23.82 18.13 -8.24
N SER A 105 24.52 19.27 -8.12
CA SER A 105 25.04 20.05 -9.24
C SER A 105 26.24 19.40 -9.92
N ASP A 106 27.14 18.79 -9.15
CA ASP A 106 28.46 18.33 -9.62
C ASP A 106 28.81 16.89 -9.18
N GLY A 107 28.01 16.26 -8.32
CA GLY A 107 28.27 14.92 -7.81
C GLY A 107 29.34 14.87 -6.71
N HIS A 108 29.78 16.02 -6.20
CA HIS A 108 30.78 16.08 -5.14
C HIS A 108 30.24 15.46 -3.84
N GLN A 109 31.02 14.56 -3.22
CA GLN A 109 30.63 13.94 -1.96
C GLN A 109 30.61 14.96 -0.83
N LEU A 110 29.46 15.11 -0.19
CA LEU A 110 29.31 15.99 0.98
C LEU A 110 29.63 15.25 2.27
N TRP A 111 29.14 14.02 2.39
CA TRP A 111 29.45 13.14 3.51
C TRP A 111 29.14 11.67 3.13
N ARG A 112 29.74 10.75 3.89
CA ARG A 112 29.47 9.31 3.82
C ARG A 112 29.52 8.74 5.23
N VAL A 113 28.60 7.84 5.54
CA VAL A 113 28.60 7.09 6.81
C VAL A 113 28.41 5.60 6.54
N SER A 114 28.94 4.78 7.44
CA SER A 114 28.79 3.31 7.42
C SER A 114 27.97 2.86 8.63
N THR A 115 27.25 1.74 8.53
CA THR A 115 26.63 1.12 9.71
C THR A 115 27.65 0.27 10.48
N SER A 116 27.38 0.07 11.78
CA SER A 116 28.36 -0.39 12.78
C SER A 116 29.02 -1.75 12.52
N GLY A 117 28.46 -2.60 11.66
CA GLY A 117 29.06 -3.91 11.35
C GLY A 117 30.48 -3.79 10.77
N ALA A 118 30.69 -2.82 9.88
CA ALA A 118 31.98 -2.63 9.19
C ALA A 118 33.12 -2.23 10.14
N HIS A 119 32.81 -1.57 11.26
CA HIS A 119 33.82 -1.11 12.23
C HIS A 119 34.39 -2.27 13.08
N TYR A 120 33.67 -3.40 13.17
CA TYR A 120 34.06 -4.56 13.97
C TYR A 120 34.35 -5.81 13.12
N GLY A 121 34.60 -5.64 11.81
CA GLY A 121 34.86 -6.77 10.89
C GLY A 121 33.65 -7.70 10.67
N LEU A 122 32.45 -7.28 11.08
CA LEU A 122 31.20 -7.98 10.81
C LEU A 122 30.58 -7.43 9.53
N SER A 123 29.72 -8.23 8.87
CA SER A 123 28.96 -7.73 7.72
C SER A 123 28.10 -6.54 8.15
N SER A 124 28.45 -5.33 7.70
CA SER A 124 27.52 -4.21 7.71
C SER A 124 26.34 -4.60 6.83
N GLY A 125 25.12 -4.48 7.35
CA GLY A 125 23.97 -4.80 6.54
C GLY A 125 23.87 -3.84 5.35
N GLN A 126 23.14 -4.25 4.33
CA GLN A 126 23.05 -3.59 3.04
C GLN A 126 21.91 -2.57 3.04
N PHE A 127 22.09 -1.48 2.30
CA PHE A 127 21.01 -0.55 2.00
C PHE A 127 20.42 -0.86 0.61
N TYR A 128 19.23 -1.46 0.60
CA TYR A 128 18.46 -1.66 -0.64
C TYR A 128 17.36 -0.61 -0.83
N ALA A 129 16.79 -0.11 0.27
CA ALA A 129 15.70 0.86 0.23
C ALA A 129 16.10 2.19 -0.44
N THR A 130 15.13 2.84 -1.08
CA THR A 130 15.22 4.27 -1.40
C THR A 130 15.15 5.05 -0.08
N PRO A 131 16.09 5.99 0.20
CA PRO A 131 16.00 6.82 1.39
C PRO A 131 14.74 7.70 1.36
N ALA A 132 14.10 7.90 2.51
CA ALA A 132 13.07 8.92 2.68
C ALA A 132 13.70 10.17 3.30
N VAL A 133 13.46 11.34 2.71
CA VAL A 133 14.08 12.61 3.15
C VAL A 133 12.99 13.58 3.58
N ALA A 134 12.97 13.93 4.85
CA ALA A 134 11.99 14.85 5.43
C ALA A 134 12.51 15.42 6.75
N TYR A 135 12.02 16.60 7.16
CA TYR A 135 12.32 17.19 8.47
C TYR A 135 13.84 17.32 8.77
N GLY A 136 14.63 17.62 7.74
CA GLY A 136 16.09 17.72 7.86
C GLY A 136 16.80 16.39 8.09
N ARG A 137 16.13 15.26 7.87
CA ARG A 137 16.62 13.90 8.15
C ARG A 137 16.53 13.01 6.93
N VAL A 138 17.37 11.99 6.92
CA VAL A 138 17.36 10.87 5.96
C VAL A 138 17.00 9.62 6.75
N TYR A 139 15.93 8.94 6.34
CA TYR A 139 15.44 7.71 6.94
C TYR A 139 15.62 6.55 5.98
N ILE A 140 16.25 5.46 6.43
CA ILE A 140 16.54 4.33 5.56
C ILE A 140 16.65 3.03 6.36
N GLY A 141 16.03 1.98 5.82
CA GLY A 141 16.10 0.62 6.36
C GLY A 141 17.35 -0.11 5.90
N ASN A 142 17.85 -1.02 6.73
CA ASN A 142 19.04 -1.80 6.46
C ASN A 142 18.80 -3.29 6.75
N THR A 143 19.55 -4.18 6.08
CA THR A 143 19.46 -5.63 6.32
C THR A 143 20.13 -6.08 7.62
N ASP A 144 20.75 -5.18 8.38
CA ASP A 144 21.19 -5.43 9.77
C ASP A 144 20.01 -5.44 10.76
N GLY A 145 18.79 -5.19 10.29
CA GLY A 145 17.59 -5.16 11.12
C GLY A 145 17.39 -3.84 11.85
N PHE A 146 17.86 -2.73 11.30
CA PHE A 146 17.59 -1.40 11.83
C PHE A 146 16.88 -0.50 10.80
N MET A 147 15.99 0.35 11.31
CA MET A 147 15.62 1.60 10.66
C MET A 147 16.50 2.71 11.22
N TYR A 148 17.18 3.43 10.34
CA TYR A 148 18.09 4.52 10.70
C TYR A 148 17.48 5.89 10.41
N SER A 149 17.89 6.90 11.20
CA SER A 149 17.71 8.31 10.90
C SER A 149 19.03 9.04 11.03
N PHE A 150 19.44 9.72 9.96
CA PHE A 150 20.64 10.54 9.92
C PHE A 150 20.27 12.01 9.67
N ALA A 151 21.07 12.94 10.21
CA ALA A 151 20.96 14.35 9.85
C ALA A 151 21.33 14.53 8.37
N SER A 152 20.42 15.09 7.56
CA SER A 152 20.65 15.32 6.13
C SER A 152 21.88 16.18 5.83
N SER A 153 22.25 17.05 6.77
CA SER A 153 23.34 18.00 6.58
C SER A 153 24.73 17.42 6.79
N SER A 154 24.87 16.40 7.63
CA SER A 154 26.18 15.93 8.09
C SER A 154 26.34 14.42 8.10
N GLY A 155 25.26 13.67 7.87
CA GLY A 155 25.25 12.22 8.01
C GLY A 155 25.32 11.75 9.47
N LYS A 156 25.35 12.66 10.46
CA LYS A 156 25.38 12.26 11.88
C LYS A 156 24.16 11.42 12.22
N LEU A 157 24.39 10.27 12.85
CA LEU A 157 23.33 9.38 13.33
C LEU A 157 22.50 10.13 14.37
N ALA A 158 21.21 10.25 14.13
CA ALA A 158 20.28 10.89 15.04
C ALA A 158 19.53 9.85 15.90
N TRP A 159 19.12 8.74 15.30
CA TRP A 159 18.64 7.55 16.03
C TRP A 159 18.67 6.31 15.12
N ARG A 160 18.63 5.14 15.74
CA ARG A 160 18.33 3.86 15.07
C ARG A 160 17.37 3.03 15.92
N THR A 161 16.44 2.33 15.27
CA THR A 161 15.47 1.48 15.95
C THR A 161 15.60 0.05 15.44
N LYS A 162 15.84 -0.90 16.36
CA LYS A 162 16.02 -2.33 16.06
C LYS A 162 14.68 -2.99 15.75
N THR A 163 14.65 -3.77 14.68
CA THR A 163 13.58 -4.69 14.31
C THR A 163 14.02 -6.14 14.55
N GLY A 164 13.13 -7.10 14.33
CA GLY A 164 13.45 -8.53 14.44
C GLY A 164 14.03 -9.13 13.14
N GLY A 165 14.18 -8.36 12.08
CA GLY A 165 14.55 -8.83 10.75
C GLY A 165 14.80 -7.67 9.78
N TYR A 166 15.12 -7.97 8.53
CA TYR A 166 15.55 -6.98 7.55
C TYR A 166 14.52 -5.87 7.32
N VAL A 167 15.01 -4.64 7.24
CA VAL A 167 14.20 -3.51 6.77
C VAL A 167 14.57 -3.22 5.33
N TYR A 168 13.94 -3.98 4.43
CA TYR A 168 14.30 -4.00 3.00
C TYR A 168 13.58 -2.93 2.18
N GLY A 169 12.30 -2.67 2.52
CA GLY A 169 11.44 -1.73 1.81
C GLY A 169 11.69 -0.27 2.18
N SER A 170 11.32 0.63 1.26
CA SER A 170 11.43 2.08 1.49
C SER A 170 10.43 2.55 2.56
N ALA A 171 10.87 3.45 3.45
CA ALA A 171 9.99 4.05 4.43
C ALA A 171 9.11 5.14 3.81
N ALA A 172 7.90 5.32 4.34
CA ALA A 172 7.10 6.53 4.11
C ALA A 172 7.21 7.44 5.31
N VAL A 173 7.44 8.73 5.08
CA VAL A 173 7.59 9.72 6.14
C VAL A 173 6.59 10.83 5.93
N ALA A 174 5.70 11.05 6.90
CA ALA A 174 4.60 11.99 6.74
C ALA A 174 4.12 12.54 8.09
N GLN A 175 3.56 13.74 8.06
CA GLN A 175 2.71 14.27 9.12
C GLN A 175 1.28 14.27 8.60
N VAL A 176 0.54 13.21 8.92
CA VAL A 176 -0.88 13.08 8.53
C VAL A 176 -1.75 14.07 9.31
N PRO A 177 -2.96 14.44 8.80
CA PRO A 177 -3.86 15.35 9.50
C PRO A 177 -4.13 14.94 10.95
N GLY A 178 -3.98 15.88 11.89
CA GLY A 178 -4.12 15.63 13.33
C GLY A 178 -3.07 14.68 13.91
N GLY A 179 -1.99 14.42 13.18
CA GLY A 179 -0.86 13.59 13.58
C GLY A 179 0.42 14.39 13.75
N ARG A 180 1.45 13.71 14.25
CA ARG A 180 2.82 14.24 14.38
C ARG A 180 3.69 13.62 13.27
N PRO A 181 4.85 14.19 12.91
CA PRO A 181 5.81 13.58 11.98
C PRO A 181 6.10 12.11 12.31
N THR A 182 5.84 11.19 11.38
CA THR A 182 5.95 9.73 11.59
C THR A 182 6.74 9.08 10.46
N VAL A 183 7.52 8.05 10.78
CA VAL A 183 8.15 7.14 9.83
C VAL A 183 7.37 5.82 9.85
N TYR A 184 6.92 5.36 8.68
CA TYR A 184 6.19 4.11 8.50
C TYR A 184 6.99 3.17 7.61
N PHE A 185 7.14 1.92 8.04
CA PHE A 185 7.86 0.91 7.27
C PHE A 185 7.48 -0.49 7.73
N GLY A 186 7.75 -1.47 6.87
CA GLY A 186 7.63 -2.88 7.24
C GLY A 186 8.98 -3.58 7.29
N SER A 187 8.99 -4.75 7.91
CA SER A 187 10.18 -5.55 8.17
C SER A 187 9.92 -7.02 7.82
N TYR A 188 11.00 -7.78 7.65
CA TYR A 188 10.96 -9.23 7.44
C TYR A 188 10.62 -10.00 8.72
N ASP A 189 10.56 -9.33 9.87
CA ASP A 189 10.00 -9.88 11.12
C ASP A 189 8.47 -9.99 11.12
N ARG A 190 7.84 -9.73 9.97
CA ARG A 190 6.39 -9.76 9.75
C ARG A 190 5.62 -8.68 10.51
N ARG A 191 6.28 -7.60 10.91
CA ARG A 191 5.66 -6.44 11.56
C ARG A 191 5.71 -5.20 10.67
N PHE A 192 4.75 -4.32 10.90
CA PHE A 192 4.68 -2.98 10.33
C PHE A 192 4.75 -1.95 11.46
N TYR A 193 5.61 -0.95 11.29
CA TYR A 193 6.03 -0.02 12.32
C TYR A 193 5.59 1.40 12.00
N ALA A 194 5.26 2.16 13.05
CA ALA A 194 5.21 3.60 13.02
C ALA A 194 6.07 4.17 14.14
N LEU A 195 7.07 4.97 13.77
CA LEU A 195 8.00 5.59 14.70
C LEU A 195 7.84 7.11 14.68
N ASP A 196 8.10 7.74 15.82
CA ASP A 196 8.31 9.17 15.89
C ASP A 196 9.50 9.57 15.01
N ALA A 197 9.28 10.51 14.07
CA ALA A 197 10.32 10.86 13.10
C ALA A 197 11.52 11.59 13.72
N ARG A 198 11.36 12.21 14.90
CA ARG A 198 12.44 12.93 15.58
C ARG A 198 13.25 12.02 16.51
N SER A 199 12.58 11.18 17.31
CA SER A 199 13.24 10.37 18.34
C SER A 199 13.44 8.90 17.99
N GLY A 200 12.74 8.36 16.98
CA GLY A 200 12.73 6.94 16.67
C GLY A 200 11.87 6.10 17.63
N ALA A 201 11.19 6.74 18.59
CA ALA A 201 10.31 6.08 19.55
C ALA A 201 9.11 5.44 18.85
N THR A 202 8.81 4.19 19.22
CA THR A 202 7.68 3.45 18.67
C THR A 202 6.36 4.10 19.07
N ARG A 203 5.54 4.46 18.07
CA ARG A 203 4.17 4.92 18.28
C ARG A 203 3.19 3.76 18.26
N TRP A 204 3.36 2.86 17.31
CA TRP A 204 2.63 1.60 17.26
C TRP A 204 3.36 0.58 16.40
N VAL A 205 3.06 -0.69 16.65
CA VAL A 205 3.50 -1.83 15.84
C VAL A 205 2.30 -2.74 15.59
N ARG A 206 2.23 -3.32 14.40
CA ARG A 206 1.16 -4.23 13.99
C ARG A 206 1.72 -5.46 13.30
N ASP A 207 1.02 -6.58 13.45
CA ASP A 207 1.27 -7.76 12.62
C ASP A 207 0.93 -7.41 11.17
N ALA A 208 1.92 -7.52 10.28
CA ALA A 208 1.75 -7.34 8.85
C ALA A 208 1.11 -8.58 8.20
N HIS A 209 1.11 -9.71 8.90
CA HIS A 209 0.73 -11.05 8.47
C HIS A 209 1.58 -11.54 7.28
N GLY A 210 2.84 -11.15 7.27
CA GLY A 210 3.76 -11.47 6.21
C GLY A 210 4.97 -10.57 6.18
N ARG A 211 6.02 -10.99 5.50
CA ARG A 211 7.25 -10.21 5.31
C ARG A 211 6.94 -9.03 4.41
N VAL A 212 7.38 -7.84 4.81
CA VAL A 212 7.19 -6.62 4.00
C VAL A 212 8.49 -6.31 3.26
N SER A 213 8.44 -6.41 1.94
CA SER A 213 9.59 -6.15 1.06
C SER A 213 9.46 -4.86 0.24
N GLY A 214 8.22 -4.43 -0.04
CA GLY A 214 7.96 -3.18 -0.75
C GLY A 214 7.92 -1.94 0.14
N GLY A 215 7.85 -0.77 -0.50
CA GLY A 215 7.76 0.50 0.19
C GLY A 215 6.40 0.75 0.83
N ALA A 216 6.38 1.44 1.97
CA ALA A 216 5.16 1.99 2.53
C ALA A 216 4.70 3.21 1.72
N VAL A 217 3.39 3.48 1.69
CA VAL A 217 2.81 4.66 1.02
C VAL A 217 1.77 5.30 1.94
N VAL A 218 1.89 6.61 2.18
CA VAL A 218 0.89 7.37 2.97
C VAL A 218 0.01 8.16 2.02
N ILE A 219 -1.31 8.01 2.14
CA ILE A 219 -2.32 8.75 1.38
C ILE A 219 -3.40 9.23 2.36
N GLY A 220 -3.52 10.55 2.50
CA GLY A 220 -4.43 11.15 3.48
C GLY A 220 -4.07 10.74 4.91
N ASP A 221 -5.01 10.11 5.61
CA ASP A 221 -4.86 9.58 6.97
C ASP A 221 -4.57 8.07 7.01
N THR A 222 -4.25 7.46 5.85
CA THR A 222 -4.00 6.03 5.71
C THR A 222 -2.56 5.73 5.32
N VAL A 223 -2.03 4.61 5.81
CA VAL A 223 -0.74 4.06 5.39
C VAL A 223 -0.95 2.67 4.80
N TRP A 224 -0.36 2.46 3.63
CA TRP A 224 -0.50 1.26 2.82
C TRP A 224 0.81 0.51 2.73
N PHE A 225 0.73 -0.82 2.70
CA PHE A 225 1.87 -1.70 2.44
C PHE A 225 1.38 -3.04 1.88
N SER A 226 2.29 -3.75 1.21
CA SER A 226 2.04 -5.12 0.77
C SER A 226 3.05 -6.09 1.38
N THR A 227 2.65 -7.35 1.49
CA THR A 227 3.48 -8.44 2.00
C THR A 227 3.84 -9.43 0.90
N LEU A 228 4.94 -10.16 1.09
CA LEU A 228 5.33 -11.25 0.19
C LEU A 228 4.32 -12.40 0.16
N GLU A 229 3.48 -12.49 1.19
CA GLU A 229 2.36 -13.42 1.36
C GLU A 229 1.09 -12.94 0.61
N GLN A 230 1.29 -12.15 -0.44
CA GLN A 230 0.29 -11.71 -1.40
C GLN A 230 -0.89 -10.91 -0.81
N GLN A 231 -0.62 -10.07 0.18
CA GLN A 231 -1.64 -9.19 0.77
C GLN A 231 -1.26 -7.72 0.65
N THR A 232 -2.24 -6.88 0.35
CA THR A 232 -2.13 -5.42 0.47
C THR A 232 -3.09 -4.94 1.55
N ARG A 233 -2.59 -4.08 2.44
CA ARG A 233 -3.30 -3.61 3.62
C ARG A 233 -3.22 -2.10 3.72
N ALA A 234 -4.28 -1.49 4.23
CA ALA A 234 -4.33 -0.09 4.61
C ALA A 234 -4.64 0.00 6.11
N LEU A 235 -3.78 0.71 6.85
CA LEU A 235 -3.98 1.01 8.26
C LEU A 235 -4.28 2.50 8.43
N GLY A 236 -5.00 2.85 9.50
CA GLY A 236 -5.07 4.24 9.94
C GLY A 236 -3.69 4.70 10.39
N ALA A 237 -3.14 5.73 9.76
CA ALA A 237 -1.76 6.15 9.96
C ALA A 237 -1.47 6.58 11.41
N ARG A 238 -2.47 7.12 12.12
CA ARG A 238 -2.34 7.48 13.54
C ARG A 238 -2.53 6.31 14.51
N THR A 239 -3.40 5.35 14.17
CA THR A 239 -3.87 4.31 15.11
C THR A 239 -3.25 2.93 14.87
N GLY A 240 -2.71 2.70 13.68
CA GLY A 240 -2.31 1.38 13.20
C GLY A 240 -3.48 0.40 13.06
N MET A 241 -4.74 0.86 13.13
CA MET A 241 -5.89 -0.03 13.00
C MET A 241 -6.14 -0.37 11.54
N LEU A 242 -6.47 -1.63 11.27
CA LEU A 242 -6.80 -2.08 9.92
C LEU A 242 -8.06 -1.37 9.42
N ILE A 243 -7.94 -0.66 8.30
CA ILE A 243 -9.06 -0.02 7.61
C ILE A 243 -9.52 -0.90 6.44
N TRP A 244 -8.57 -1.48 5.72
CA TRP A 244 -8.86 -2.19 4.48
C TRP A 244 -7.79 -3.24 4.16
N LYS A 245 -8.18 -4.31 3.45
CA LYS A 245 -7.24 -5.31 2.91
C LYS A 245 -7.76 -5.97 1.63
N ILE A 246 -6.82 -6.49 0.83
CA ILE A 246 -7.07 -7.42 -0.27
C ILE A 246 -6.00 -8.51 -0.28
N ASN A 247 -6.38 -9.72 -0.72
CA ASN A 247 -5.46 -10.85 -0.92
C ASN A 247 -4.79 -10.76 -2.31
N ARG A 248 -4.21 -9.60 -2.62
CA ARG A 248 -3.43 -9.32 -3.83
C ARG A 248 -2.35 -8.27 -3.52
N GLY A 249 -1.26 -8.31 -4.29
CA GLY A 249 -0.12 -7.37 -4.17
C GLY A 249 1.05 -7.97 -3.41
N GLN A 250 2.27 -7.49 -3.65
CA GLN A 250 3.50 -8.13 -3.15
C GLN A 250 4.59 -7.13 -2.73
N PHE A 251 4.78 -6.07 -3.52
CA PHE A 251 5.83 -5.07 -3.31
C PHE A 251 5.20 -3.72 -2.97
N ASN A 252 5.16 -2.77 -3.91
CA ASN A 252 4.55 -1.47 -3.69
C ASN A 252 3.02 -1.61 -3.68
N PRO A 253 2.31 -0.98 -2.74
CA PRO A 253 0.90 -1.29 -2.50
C PRO A 253 -0.08 -0.52 -3.39
N VAL A 254 0.16 0.77 -3.58
CA VAL A 254 -0.83 1.68 -4.15
C VAL A 254 -0.16 2.93 -4.72
N VAL A 255 -0.73 3.46 -5.79
CA VAL A 255 -0.43 4.78 -6.36
C VAL A 255 -1.71 5.59 -6.40
N SER A 256 -1.64 6.91 -6.24
CA SER A 256 -2.79 7.80 -6.44
C SER A 256 -2.47 8.86 -7.49
N ASP A 257 -3.46 9.16 -8.33
CA ASP A 257 -3.45 10.30 -9.26
C ASP A 257 -4.20 11.53 -8.68
N GLY A 258 -4.59 11.48 -7.40
CA GLY A 258 -5.40 12.49 -6.74
C GLY A 258 -6.92 12.32 -6.93
N GLN A 259 -7.37 11.44 -7.82
CA GLN A 259 -8.79 11.14 -8.06
C GLN A 259 -9.15 9.70 -7.70
N ARG A 260 -8.25 8.77 -7.99
CA ARG A 260 -8.38 7.32 -7.83
C ARG A 260 -7.18 6.76 -7.07
N LEU A 261 -7.37 5.55 -6.57
CA LEU A 261 -6.31 4.72 -6.04
C LEU A 261 -6.06 3.56 -7.01
N TYR A 262 -4.82 3.33 -7.38
CA TYR A 262 -4.38 2.24 -8.23
C TYR A 262 -3.65 1.23 -7.36
N LEU A 263 -4.29 0.11 -7.08
CA LEU A 263 -3.69 -1.00 -6.36
C LEU A 263 -2.74 -1.75 -7.28
N VAL A 264 -1.51 -1.94 -6.81
CA VAL A 264 -0.47 -2.62 -7.58
C VAL A 264 -0.40 -4.08 -7.12
N GLY A 265 -0.83 -4.98 -7.99
CA GLY A 265 -0.69 -6.43 -7.85
C GLY A 265 0.71 -6.91 -8.24
N HIS A 266 0.91 -8.23 -8.27
CA HIS A 266 2.14 -8.82 -8.83
C HIS A 266 2.19 -8.66 -10.36
N SER A 267 1.07 -8.94 -11.03
CA SER A 267 0.91 -8.90 -12.50
C SER A 267 -0.31 -8.09 -12.95
N SER A 268 -0.93 -7.33 -12.05
CA SER A 268 -2.16 -6.59 -12.33
C SER A 268 -2.12 -5.20 -11.71
N LEU A 269 -2.85 -4.26 -12.32
CA LEU A 269 -3.11 -2.94 -11.79
C LEU A 269 -4.63 -2.78 -11.68
N THR A 270 -5.14 -2.43 -10.50
CA THR A 270 -6.59 -2.26 -10.27
C THR A 270 -6.90 -0.85 -9.82
N ALA A 271 -7.68 -0.10 -10.59
CA ALA A 271 -8.17 1.20 -10.19
C ALA A 271 -9.40 1.06 -9.27
N LEU A 272 -9.38 1.74 -8.13
CA LEU A 272 -10.50 1.87 -7.21
C LEU A 272 -11.31 3.11 -7.57
N GLU A 273 -12.59 2.93 -7.86
CA GLU A 273 -13.49 4.04 -8.13
C GLU A 273 -14.05 4.63 -6.82
N PRO A 274 -13.99 5.97 -6.65
CA PRO A 274 -14.66 6.64 -5.55
C PRO A 274 -16.16 6.36 -5.59
N LYS A 275 -16.72 5.74 -4.53
CA LYS A 275 -18.17 5.67 -4.38
C LYS A 275 -18.70 7.07 -4.11
N ARG A 276 -19.23 7.75 -5.13
CA ARG A 276 -20.05 8.96 -4.94
C ARG A 276 -21.14 8.64 -3.93
N LYS A 277 -21.18 9.36 -2.80
CA LYS A 277 -22.27 9.24 -1.82
C LYS A 277 -23.59 9.44 -2.59
N GLN A 278 -24.43 8.42 -2.68
CA GLN A 278 -25.78 8.62 -3.23
C GLN A 278 -26.47 9.73 -2.42
N PRO A 279 -27.10 10.72 -3.08
CA PRO A 279 -27.82 11.77 -2.38
C PRO A 279 -28.78 11.15 -1.37
N ALA A 280 -28.81 11.69 -0.14
CA ALA A 280 -29.65 11.18 0.94
C ALA A 280 -31.12 11.01 0.51
N ALA A 281 -31.59 11.86 -0.41
CA ALA A 281 -32.90 11.76 -1.07
C ALA A 281 -33.12 10.43 -1.82
N LYS A 282 -32.14 9.95 -2.61
CA LYS A 282 -32.25 8.66 -3.34
C LYS A 282 -32.23 7.47 -2.38
N LYS A 283 -31.44 7.52 -1.29
CA LYS A 283 -31.49 6.52 -0.22
C LYS A 283 -32.83 6.49 0.50
N ARG A 284 -33.37 7.65 0.89
CA ARG A 284 -34.71 7.80 1.51
C ARG A 284 -35.81 7.30 0.59
N HIS A 285 -35.74 7.60 -0.71
CA HIS A 285 -36.72 7.15 -1.70
C HIS A 285 -36.70 5.62 -1.88
N LYS A 286 -35.52 5.00 -1.99
CA LYS A 286 -35.39 3.53 -2.02
C LYS A 286 -35.90 2.87 -0.73
N ALA A 287 -35.57 3.45 0.44
CA ALA A 287 -36.06 2.94 1.73
C ALA A 287 -37.59 3.05 1.86
N ARG A 288 -38.19 4.16 1.40
CA ARG A 288 -39.65 4.34 1.32
C ARG A 288 -40.30 3.33 0.37
N LYS A 289 -39.78 3.14 -0.84
CA LYS A 289 -40.26 2.12 -1.79
C LYS A 289 -40.19 0.71 -1.20
N HIS A 290 -39.11 0.37 -0.50
CA HIS A 290 -38.95 -0.94 0.12
C HIS A 290 -39.90 -1.15 1.31
N LYS A 291 -40.10 -0.14 2.17
CA LYS A 291 -41.12 -0.17 3.24
C LYS A 291 -42.54 -0.31 2.65
N ALA A 292 -42.87 0.45 1.61
CA ALA A 292 -44.17 0.38 0.94
C ALA A 292 -44.43 -1.01 0.33
N ARG A 293 -43.43 -1.61 -0.33
CA ARG A 293 -43.53 -2.98 -0.86
C ARG A 293 -43.75 -4.02 0.23
N LYS A 294 -43.01 -3.93 1.36
CA LYS A 294 -43.23 -4.80 2.53
C LYS A 294 -44.61 -4.62 3.15
N ALA A 295 -45.12 -3.39 3.23
CA ALA A 295 -46.46 -3.09 3.73
C ALA A 295 -47.55 -3.69 2.83
N LYS A 296 -47.42 -3.55 1.50
CA LYS A 296 -48.35 -4.11 0.51
C LYS A 296 -48.41 -5.65 0.59
N LEU A 297 -47.25 -6.30 0.71
CA LEU A 297 -47.13 -7.76 0.93
C LEU A 297 -47.79 -8.21 2.25
N ARG A 298 -47.61 -7.46 3.34
CA ARG A 298 -48.28 -7.75 4.62
C ARG A 298 -49.79 -7.60 4.53
N HIS A 299 -50.28 -6.59 3.82
CA HIS A 299 -51.70 -6.37 3.64
C HIS A 299 -52.36 -7.46 2.78
N GLN A 300 -51.71 -7.86 1.67
CA GLN A 300 -52.15 -9.01 0.86
C GLN A 300 -52.21 -10.31 1.68
N LYS A 301 -51.18 -10.61 2.48
CA LYS A 301 -51.20 -11.79 3.37
C LYS A 301 -52.35 -11.74 4.39
N ARG A 302 -52.66 -10.57 4.95
CA ARG A 302 -53.79 -10.39 5.88
C ARG A 302 -55.15 -10.58 5.19
N ARG A 303 -55.32 -10.08 3.95
CA ARG A 303 -56.54 -10.30 3.15
C ARG A 303 -56.75 -11.79 2.85
N LEU A 304 -55.71 -12.48 2.36
CA LEU A 304 -55.77 -13.92 2.09
C LEU A 304 -56.09 -14.75 3.34
N ALA A 305 -55.61 -14.33 4.52
CA ALA A 305 -55.91 -14.99 5.79
C ALA A 305 -57.35 -14.75 6.30
N HIS A 306 -58.05 -13.71 5.83
CA HIS A 306 -59.46 -13.43 6.19
C HIS A 306 -60.48 -14.00 5.19
N SER A 307 -60.05 -14.39 4.00
CA SER A 307 -60.93 -14.92 2.95
C SER A 307 -61.03 -16.45 2.91
N ALA A 308 -60.31 -17.18 3.75
CA ALA A 308 -60.35 -18.65 3.77
C ALA A 308 -61.60 -19.19 4.49
N VAL A 309 -62.73 -19.22 3.78
CA VAL A 309 -63.93 -19.98 4.14
C VAL A 309 -63.87 -21.31 3.38
N VAL A 310 -63.93 -22.42 4.10
CA VAL A 310 -64.05 -23.75 3.49
C VAL A 310 -65.50 -24.17 3.62
N CYS A 311 -66.11 -24.51 2.48
CA CYS A 311 -67.47 -25.03 2.41
C CYS A 311 -67.41 -26.50 2.02
N PHE A 312 -68.24 -27.33 2.65
CA PHE A 312 -68.44 -28.72 2.28
C PHE A 312 -69.94 -29.05 2.30
N LYS A 313 -70.35 -30.02 1.47
CA LYS A 313 -71.73 -30.51 1.41
C LYS A 313 -71.86 -31.78 2.24
N ARG A 314 -72.90 -31.86 3.07
CA ARG A 314 -73.30 -33.08 3.78
C ARG A 314 -74.83 -33.18 3.71
N ASN A 315 -75.35 -34.30 3.23
CA ASN A 315 -76.79 -34.56 3.05
C ASN A 315 -77.54 -33.44 2.29
N GLY A 316 -77.04 -33.05 1.12
CA GLY A 316 -77.72 -32.08 0.24
C GLY A 316 -77.69 -30.61 0.69
N LYS A 317 -77.24 -30.30 1.92
CA LYS A 317 -77.12 -28.93 2.44
C LYS A 317 -75.66 -28.47 2.53
N SER A 318 -75.42 -27.21 2.19
CA SER A 318 -74.09 -26.60 2.15
C SER A 318 -73.74 -25.94 3.50
N HIS A 319 -72.59 -26.27 4.08
CA HIS A 319 -72.10 -25.67 5.31
C HIS A 319 -70.73 -25.01 5.11
N CYS A 320 -70.61 -23.74 5.49
CA CYS A 320 -69.38 -22.95 5.37
C CYS A 320 -68.87 -22.52 6.74
N ARG A 321 -67.56 -22.71 7.02
CA ARG A 321 -66.93 -22.21 8.26
C ARG A 321 -65.62 -21.48 7.96
N ARG A 322 -65.35 -20.41 8.72
CA ARG A 322 -64.06 -19.69 8.73
C ARG A 322 -62.99 -20.54 9.42
N ARG A 323 -61.84 -20.76 8.77
CA ARG A 323 -60.72 -21.52 9.38
C ARG A 323 -60.09 -20.75 10.54
N LYS A 324 -60.02 -21.37 11.73
CA LYS A 324 -59.00 -21.01 12.74
C LYS A 324 -57.65 -21.59 12.28
N PRO A 325 -56.51 -20.91 12.49
CA PRO A 325 -55.22 -21.45 12.11
C PRO A 325 -54.85 -22.63 13.02
N TYR A 326 -54.39 -23.73 12.44
CA TYR A 326 -53.86 -24.91 13.11
C TYR A 326 -52.37 -25.08 12.78
N VAL A 327 -51.59 -25.61 13.70
CA VAL A 327 -50.24 -26.13 13.42
C VAL A 327 -50.31 -27.65 13.49
N CYS A 328 -49.80 -28.32 12.46
CA CYS A 328 -49.76 -29.78 12.40
C CYS A 328 -48.31 -30.26 12.41
N PHE A 329 -48.05 -31.31 13.18
CA PHE A 329 -46.77 -31.99 13.21
C PHE A 329 -46.95 -33.43 12.73
N LYS A 330 -45.98 -33.91 11.94
CA LYS A 330 -45.91 -35.30 11.48
C LYS A 330 -44.89 -36.05 12.32
N SER A 331 -45.31 -37.15 12.94
CA SER A 331 -44.45 -38.10 13.65
C SER A 331 -45.01 -39.50 13.47
N ASN A 332 -44.15 -40.46 13.08
CA ASN A 332 -44.45 -41.87 12.86
C ASN A 332 -45.73 -42.13 12.05
N GLY A 333 -45.79 -41.61 10.83
CA GLY A 333 -46.89 -41.86 9.88
C GLY A 333 -48.21 -41.14 10.19
N HIS A 334 -48.40 -40.63 11.41
CA HIS A 334 -49.61 -39.93 11.82
C HIS A 334 -49.42 -38.40 11.89
N THR A 335 -50.44 -37.66 11.48
CA THR A 335 -50.45 -36.19 11.52
C THR A 335 -51.38 -35.72 12.63
N LYS A 336 -50.86 -35.02 13.65
CA LYS A 336 -51.64 -34.38 14.71
C LYS A 336 -51.67 -32.87 14.50
N CYS A 337 -52.85 -32.26 14.57
CA CYS A 337 -53.08 -30.83 14.36
C CYS A 337 -53.65 -30.17 15.62
N HIS A 338 -53.04 -29.08 16.08
CA HIS A 338 -53.50 -28.29 17.22
C HIS A 338 -53.98 -26.90 16.80
N ALA A 339 -55.10 -26.45 17.36
CA ALA A 339 -55.65 -25.11 17.11
C ALA A 339 -54.79 -24.05 17.81
N ILE A 340 -54.36 -23.01 17.10
CA ILE A 340 -53.61 -21.90 17.70
C ILE A 340 -54.59 -21.01 18.47
N ARG A 341 -54.57 -21.07 19.80
CA ARG A 341 -55.20 -20.05 20.65
C ARG A 341 -54.26 -18.83 20.73
N ARG A 342 -54.72 -17.67 20.28
CA ARG A 342 -54.03 -16.40 20.54
C ARG A 342 -54.11 -16.10 22.04
N LYS A 343 -52.97 -16.14 22.76
CA LYS A 343 -52.86 -15.42 24.04
C LYS A 343 -52.77 -13.93 23.72
N HIS A 344 -53.70 -13.14 24.24
CA HIS A 344 -53.56 -11.69 24.29
C HIS A 344 -52.48 -11.36 25.34
N ARG A 345 -51.41 -10.70 24.90
CA ARG A 345 -50.50 -9.89 25.71
C ARG A 345 -50.15 -8.66 24.90
#